data_AF-D3NXQ4-F1
#
_entry.id   AF-D3NXQ4-F1
#
_cell.length_a   1.000
_cell.length_b   1.000
_cell.length_c   1.000
_cell.angle_alpha   90.00
_cell.angle_beta   90.00
_cell.angle_gamma   90.00
#
_symmetry.space_group_name_H-M   'P 1'
#
loop_
_entity.id
_entity.type
_entity.pdbx_description
1 polymer ?
#
loop_
_entity_poly.entity_id
_entity_poly.type
_entity_poly.pdbx_seq_one_letter_code
_entity_poly.pdbx_strand_id
1 'polypeptide(L)'
;MLIRSRAVFAPDGGAASGIGAPDGGAGGAPASSSGFDWTGALGDQAQTFQPLLQAKGWKSPVDALTAYQNLETHVGRAIVPPGADAKPEDWAPVYDKLGRPQAPDGYTGVARPADLPADFLPDDDLSGFRQAAHTAGLSDRQAQALFGWFSGRGKSQFDAAREANAKVEPELRGKWGAAYDGNVEVARRAAKAFGGDGVLDMLEKQLGGVGLVEFFHRVGSAMGEDSLAGGGGAPAGGGVATPQAAQSRIATLSNDEAFQKRLWNRDQPGHAAAKREWEELHQKAYT
;
A
#
# COMPACT_ATOMS: atom_id res chain seq x y z
N MET A 1 -25.64 -45.39 -29.27
CA MET A 1 -24.75 -45.75 -28.14
C MET A 1 -24.69 -44.52 -27.21
N LEU A 2 -24.96 -44.62 -25.90
CA LEU A 2 -24.21 -45.33 -24.83
C LEU A 2 -22.82 -44.67 -24.64
N ILE A 3 -22.30 -44.29 -23.45
CA ILE A 3 -22.58 -44.52 -22.00
C ILE A 3 -21.86 -43.36 -21.23
N ARG A 4 -22.17 -42.80 -20.03
CA ARG A 4 -23.24 -42.76 -18.99
C ARG A 4 -23.10 -41.36 -18.30
N SER A 5 -24.15 -40.67 -17.84
CA SER A 5 -24.95 -40.80 -16.59
C SER A 5 -24.19 -40.71 -15.24
N ARG A 6 -24.62 -39.72 -14.44
CA ARG A 6 -24.26 -39.40 -13.05
C ARG A 6 -25.31 -39.99 -12.09
N ALA A 7 -24.93 -40.38 -10.87
CA ALA A 7 -25.86 -40.95 -9.89
C ALA A 7 -26.22 -39.97 -8.76
N VAL A 8 -27.49 -39.95 -8.39
CA VAL A 8 -28.06 -39.44 -7.13
C VAL A 8 -29.16 -40.44 -6.75
N PHE A 9 -29.32 -40.77 -5.47
CA PHE A 9 -30.27 -41.79 -5.02
C PHE A 9 -30.96 -41.38 -3.71
N ALA A 10 -32.28 -41.37 -3.74
CA ALA A 10 -33.15 -41.54 -2.58
C ALA A 10 -33.84 -42.91 -2.73
N PRO A 11 -34.48 -43.44 -1.68
CA PRO A 11 -35.91 -43.75 -1.89
C PRO A 11 -36.81 -43.60 -0.65
N ASP A 12 -38.08 -43.81 -0.93
CA ASP A 12 -39.27 -43.57 -0.12
C ASP A 12 -39.55 -44.53 1.04
N GLY A 13 -40.39 -44.03 1.96
CA GLY A 13 -41.67 -44.59 2.41
C GLY A 13 -41.99 -46.09 2.27
N GLY A 14 -42.52 -46.65 3.36
CA GLY A 14 -43.23 -47.93 3.39
C GLY A 14 -44.41 -47.88 4.38
N ALA A 15 -45.51 -48.56 4.04
CA ALA A 15 -46.72 -48.65 4.87
C ALA A 15 -46.96 -50.09 5.33
N ALA A 16 -47.66 -50.27 6.45
CA ALA A 16 -48.07 -51.57 6.99
C ALA A 16 -49.47 -51.49 7.62
N SER A 17 -50.24 -52.57 7.51
CA SER A 17 -51.67 -52.58 7.86
C SER A 17 -52.02 -53.63 8.90
N GLY A 18 -52.61 -53.17 10.02
CA GLY A 18 -53.68 -53.86 10.76
C GLY A 18 -53.35 -55.10 11.61
N ILE A 19 -53.91 -55.12 12.82
CA ILE A 19 -54.66 -56.24 13.43
C ILE A 19 -55.30 -55.74 14.75
N GLY A 20 -56.52 -56.22 15.05
CA GLY A 20 -57.02 -56.33 16.43
C GLY A 20 -57.66 -55.08 17.04
N ALA A 21 -58.99 -55.04 17.02
CA ALA A 21 -59.80 -54.33 18.02
C ALA A 21 -60.65 -55.37 18.78
N PRO A 22 -60.90 -55.14 20.07
CA PRO A 22 -62.20 -55.39 20.69
C PRO A 22 -62.88 -54.08 21.08
N ASP A 23 -64.22 -54.09 21.10
CA ASP A 23 -65.08 -52.92 21.33
C ASP A 23 -65.65 -52.91 22.77
N GLY A 24 -66.19 -51.77 23.20
CA GLY A 24 -67.04 -51.64 24.39
C GLY A 24 -66.32 -51.21 25.67
N GLY A 25 -66.25 -49.90 25.93
CA GLY A 25 -65.69 -49.37 27.19
C GLY A 25 -65.82 -47.87 27.36
N ALA A 26 -67.03 -47.36 27.58
CA ALA A 26 -67.25 -45.93 27.85
C ALA A 26 -66.70 -45.53 29.23
N GLY A 27 -65.50 -44.95 29.26
CA GLY A 27 -64.82 -44.44 30.45
C GLY A 27 -64.25 -43.04 30.20
N GLY A 28 -64.30 -42.18 31.21
CA GLY A 28 -64.09 -40.74 31.09
C GLY A 28 -62.85 -40.29 30.31
N ALA A 29 -62.98 -39.16 29.62
CA ALA A 29 -61.85 -38.44 29.04
C ALA A 29 -60.75 -38.26 30.10
N PRO A 30 -59.46 -38.44 29.75
CA PRO A 30 -58.37 -38.29 30.71
C PRO A 30 -58.45 -36.88 31.29
N ALA A 31 -58.64 -36.79 32.61
CA ALA A 31 -58.74 -35.51 33.29
C ALA A 31 -57.49 -34.70 32.97
N SER A 32 -57.67 -33.51 32.41
CA SER A 32 -56.58 -32.57 32.17
C SER A 32 -55.78 -32.43 33.45
N SER A 33 -54.52 -32.89 33.45
CA SER A 33 -53.64 -32.68 34.58
C SER A 33 -53.59 -31.18 34.83
N SER A 34 -53.99 -30.76 36.04
CA SER A 34 -53.92 -29.36 36.46
C SER A 34 -52.45 -28.95 36.38
N GLY A 35 -52.09 -28.28 35.28
CA GLY A 35 -50.71 -28.03 34.91
C GLY A 35 -49.98 -27.36 36.06
N PHE A 36 -48.79 -27.87 36.39
CA PHE A 36 -47.99 -27.36 37.49
C PHE A 36 -47.79 -25.85 37.33
N ASP A 37 -48.44 -25.08 38.22
CA ASP A 37 -48.32 -23.62 38.27
C ASP A 37 -46.95 -23.26 38.85
N TRP A 38 -45.95 -23.33 37.96
CA TRP A 38 -44.58 -23.01 38.27
C TRP A 38 -44.38 -21.53 38.63
N THR A 39 -45.30 -20.66 38.21
CA THR A 39 -45.32 -19.25 38.58
C THR A 39 -45.82 -19.05 40.01
N GLY A 40 -46.90 -19.73 40.41
CA GLY A 40 -47.34 -19.81 41.80
C GLY A 40 -46.30 -20.49 42.71
N ALA A 41 -45.53 -21.45 42.20
CA ALA A 41 -44.44 -22.10 42.92
C ALA A 41 -43.24 -21.17 43.23
N LEU A 42 -43.18 -19.95 42.66
CA LEU A 42 -42.20 -18.92 43.06
C LEU A 42 -42.61 -18.17 44.34
N GLY A 43 -43.86 -18.31 44.81
CA GLY A 43 -44.38 -17.60 45.98
C GLY A 43 -44.21 -16.08 45.87
N ASP A 44 -43.75 -15.44 46.94
CA ASP A 44 -43.55 -13.98 46.98
C ASP A 44 -42.58 -13.46 45.90
N GLN A 45 -41.64 -14.29 45.44
CA GLN A 45 -40.71 -13.92 44.37
C GLN A 45 -41.38 -13.81 42.99
N ALA A 46 -42.59 -14.34 42.81
CA ALA A 46 -43.33 -14.24 41.56
C ALA A 46 -43.49 -12.78 41.11
N GLN A 47 -43.77 -11.86 42.03
CA GLN A 47 -43.93 -10.43 41.71
C GLN A 47 -42.63 -9.80 41.21
N THR A 48 -41.47 -10.20 41.76
CA THR A 48 -40.15 -9.73 41.34
C THR A 48 -39.81 -10.18 39.93
N PHE A 49 -40.18 -11.41 39.55
CA PHE A 49 -39.92 -11.96 38.21
C PHE A 49 -41.03 -11.69 37.18
N GLN A 50 -42.23 -11.28 37.60
CA GLN A 50 -43.37 -11.00 36.72
C GLN A 50 -43.04 -10.11 35.50
N PRO A 51 -42.27 -9.01 35.63
CA PRO A 51 -41.92 -8.17 34.48
C PRO A 51 -40.95 -8.88 33.52
N LEU A 52 -40.03 -9.70 34.03
CA LEU A 52 -39.11 -10.49 33.22
C LEU A 52 -39.85 -11.60 32.46
N LEU A 53 -40.76 -12.31 33.14
CA LEU A 53 -41.58 -13.37 32.56
C LEU A 53 -42.45 -12.83 31.43
N GLN A 54 -43.10 -11.68 31.63
CA GLN A 54 -43.88 -11.00 30.59
C GLN A 54 -43.00 -10.50 29.44
N ALA A 55 -41.88 -9.84 29.71
CA ALA A 55 -40.99 -9.28 28.68
C ALA A 55 -40.21 -10.34 27.88
N LYS A 56 -40.02 -11.55 28.42
CA LYS A 56 -39.38 -12.68 27.74
C LYS A 56 -40.38 -13.71 27.18
N GLY A 57 -41.65 -13.63 27.56
CA GLY A 57 -42.70 -14.54 27.11
C GLY A 57 -42.54 -15.99 27.56
N TRP A 58 -41.78 -16.24 28.65
CA TRP A 58 -41.55 -17.58 29.19
C TRP A 58 -42.85 -18.16 29.79
N LYS A 59 -43.23 -19.36 29.35
CA LYS A 59 -44.49 -20.03 29.75
C LYS A 59 -44.25 -21.21 30.67
N SER A 60 -43.01 -21.69 30.76
CA SER A 60 -42.57 -22.85 31.52
C SER A 60 -41.17 -22.64 32.12
N PRO A 61 -40.78 -23.43 33.13
CA PRO A 61 -39.39 -23.46 33.61
C PRO A 61 -38.39 -23.88 32.53
N VAL A 62 -38.84 -24.67 31.54
CA VAL A 62 -38.02 -25.13 30.41
C VAL A 62 -37.61 -23.96 29.53
N ASP A 63 -38.50 -22.97 29.32
CA ASP A 63 -38.17 -21.75 28.56
C ASP A 63 -37.07 -20.93 29.26
N ALA A 64 -37.17 -20.78 30.59
CA ALA A 64 -36.19 -20.08 31.41
C ALA A 64 -34.83 -20.80 31.44
N LEU A 65 -34.83 -22.12 31.63
CA LEU A 65 -33.61 -22.95 31.58
C LEU A 65 -32.96 -22.95 30.19
N THR A 66 -33.76 -22.99 29.12
CA THR A 66 -33.27 -22.91 27.73
C THR A 66 -32.68 -21.53 27.44
N ALA A 67 -33.32 -20.46 27.92
CA ALA A 67 -32.78 -19.10 27.80
C ALA A 67 -31.48 -18.92 28.60
N TYR A 68 -31.36 -19.53 29.79
CA TYR A 68 -30.12 -19.55 30.57
C TYR A 68 -29.02 -20.39 29.90
N GLN A 69 -29.33 -21.57 29.36
CA GLN A 69 -28.37 -22.38 28.59
C GLN A 69 -27.84 -21.63 27.35
N ASN A 70 -28.72 -20.93 26.64
CA ASN A 70 -28.33 -20.05 25.53
C ASN A 70 -27.48 -18.86 26.02
N LEU A 71 -27.81 -18.27 27.17
CA LEU A 71 -27.01 -17.21 27.79
C LEU A 71 -25.59 -17.70 28.10
N GLU A 72 -25.41 -18.79 28.84
CA GLU A 72 -24.11 -19.39 29.14
C GLU A 72 -23.29 -19.68 27.87
N THR A 73 -23.94 -20.31 26.88
CA THR A 73 -23.33 -20.64 25.57
C THR A 73 -22.87 -19.39 24.80
N HIS A 74 -23.48 -18.23 25.05
CA HIS A 74 -23.15 -16.96 24.40
C HIS A 74 -22.20 -16.10 25.24
N VAL A 75 -22.29 -16.14 26.58
CA VAL A 75 -21.42 -15.41 27.52
C VAL A 75 -19.99 -15.93 27.44
N GLY A 76 -19.76 -17.25 27.38
CA GLY A 76 -18.41 -17.80 27.14
C GLY A 76 -17.79 -17.35 25.81
N ARG A 77 -18.63 -17.06 24.81
CA ARG A 77 -18.22 -16.55 23.48
C ARG A 77 -18.12 -15.02 23.42
N ALA A 78 -18.62 -14.30 24.43
CA ALA A 78 -18.64 -12.84 24.43
C ALA A 78 -17.21 -12.26 24.42
N ILE A 79 -17.07 -11.14 23.73
CA ILE A 79 -15.89 -10.29 23.77
C ILE A 79 -16.27 -9.11 24.66
N VAL A 80 -15.74 -9.09 25.89
CA VAL A 80 -15.89 -7.94 26.79
C VAL A 80 -14.75 -6.98 26.43
N PRO A 81 -15.03 -5.76 25.93
CA PRO A 81 -13.99 -4.77 25.71
C PRO A 81 -13.40 -4.33 27.07
N PRO A 82 -12.07 -4.16 27.18
CA PRO A 82 -11.45 -3.57 28.35
C PRO A 82 -11.96 -2.15 28.65
N GLY A 83 -11.76 -1.70 29.89
CA GLY A 83 -12.14 -0.35 30.33
C GLY A 83 -11.34 0.77 29.66
N ALA A 84 -11.73 2.02 29.90
CA ALA A 84 -11.08 3.19 29.30
C ALA A 84 -9.60 3.31 29.65
N ASP A 85 -9.21 2.92 30.86
CA ASP A 85 -7.83 2.97 31.39
C ASP A 85 -7.06 1.65 31.16
N ALA A 86 -7.54 0.77 30.28
CA ALA A 86 -6.96 -0.54 30.04
C ALA A 86 -5.60 -0.47 29.33
N LYS A 87 -4.70 -1.39 29.69
CA LYS A 87 -3.35 -1.49 29.12
C LYS A 87 -3.36 -2.27 27.80
N PRO A 88 -2.31 -2.14 26.97
CA PRO A 88 -2.14 -2.98 25.78
C PRO A 88 -2.24 -4.49 26.07
N GLU A 89 -1.75 -4.94 27.24
CA GLU A 89 -1.90 -6.33 27.70
C GLU A 89 -3.36 -6.80 27.79
N ASP A 90 -4.27 -5.95 28.29
CA ASP A 90 -5.69 -6.29 28.50
C ASP A 90 -6.44 -6.48 27.18
N TRP A 91 -5.95 -5.87 26.10
CA TRP A 91 -6.53 -5.99 24.76
C TRP A 91 -6.05 -7.23 23.99
N ALA A 92 -4.93 -7.85 24.38
CA ALA A 92 -4.42 -9.07 23.73
C ALA A 92 -5.47 -10.21 23.61
N PRO A 93 -6.19 -10.62 24.69
CA PRO A 93 -7.22 -11.65 24.56
C PRO A 93 -8.43 -11.23 23.72
N VAL A 94 -8.68 -9.92 23.55
CA VAL A 94 -9.72 -9.40 22.65
C VAL A 94 -9.27 -9.53 21.19
N TYR A 95 -8.06 -9.10 20.85
CA TYR A 95 -7.53 -9.24 19.50
C TYR A 95 -7.42 -10.71 19.07
N ASP A 96 -7.03 -11.59 19.98
CA ASP A 96 -6.94 -13.03 19.71
C ASP A 96 -8.34 -13.65 19.50
N LYS A 97 -9.36 -13.27 20.28
CA LYS A 97 -10.77 -13.64 20.02
C LYS A 97 -11.30 -13.06 18.69
N LEU A 98 -10.77 -11.92 18.22
CA LEU A 98 -11.11 -11.31 16.94
C LEU A 98 -10.36 -11.93 15.75
N GLY A 99 -9.43 -12.86 15.98
CA GLY A 99 -8.68 -13.57 14.93
C GLY A 99 -7.37 -12.90 14.52
N ARG A 100 -6.72 -12.15 15.42
CA ARG A 100 -5.32 -11.76 15.27
C ARG A 100 -4.41 -13.00 15.28
N PRO A 101 -3.46 -13.15 14.34
CA PRO A 101 -2.44 -14.21 14.40
C PRO A 101 -1.56 -14.09 15.65
N GLN A 102 -1.09 -15.22 16.18
CA GLN A 102 -0.27 -15.24 17.41
C GLN A 102 1.08 -14.52 17.25
N ALA A 103 1.62 -14.44 16.02
CA ALA A 103 2.84 -13.70 15.70
C ALA A 103 2.69 -12.99 14.32
N PRO A 104 3.47 -11.93 14.03
CA PRO A 104 3.43 -11.22 12.75
C PRO A 104 3.47 -12.11 11.51
N ASP A 105 4.33 -13.13 11.46
CA ASP A 105 4.45 -13.99 10.28
C ASP A 105 3.26 -14.95 10.07
N GLY A 106 2.27 -14.95 10.96
CA GLY A 106 0.99 -15.60 10.76
C GLY A 106 0.04 -14.88 9.80
N TYR A 107 0.35 -13.65 9.36
CA TYR A 107 -0.42 -12.92 8.34
C TYR A 107 -0.21 -13.46 6.93
N THR A 108 -0.71 -14.66 6.66
CA THR A 108 -0.51 -15.35 5.36
C THR A 108 -1.15 -14.61 4.17
N GLY A 109 -2.13 -13.73 4.43
CA GLY A 109 -2.72 -12.85 3.40
C GLY A 109 -1.85 -11.66 2.98
N VAL A 110 -0.74 -11.36 3.68
CA VAL A 110 0.16 -10.22 3.41
C VAL A 110 1.38 -10.71 2.60
N ALA A 111 1.20 -10.79 1.29
CA ALA A 111 2.22 -11.25 0.33
C ALA A 111 2.28 -10.36 -0.92
N ARG A 112 3.46 -10.22 -1.52
CA ARG A 112 3.67 -9.46 -2.77
C ARG A 112 2.78 -10.02 -3.90
N PRO A 113 1.99 -9.19 -4.61
CA PRO A 113 1.32 -9.60 -5.84
C PRO A 113 2.33 -10.15 -6.86
N ALA A 114 2.03 -11.32 -7.44
CA ALA A 114 2.98 -12.09 -8.26
C ALA A 114 3.37 -11.44 -9.59
N ASP A 115 2.67 -10.37 -9.98
CA ASP A 115 2.90 -9.57 -11.18
C ASP A 115 3.62 -8.23 -10.92
N LEU A 116 4.05 -7.98 -9.68
CA LEU A 116 4.89 -6.84 -9.31
C LEU A 116 6.35 -7.28 -9.07
N PRO A 117 7.35 -6.48 -9.49
CA PRO A 117 8.76 -6.79 -9.25
C PRO A 117 9.10 -6.73 -7.76
N ALA A 118 10.16 -7.41 -7.33
CA ALA A 118 10.55 -7.52 -5.93
C ALA A 118 10.72 -6.13 -5.26
N ASP A 119 11.41 -5.22 -5.98
CA ASP A 119 11.75 -3.87 -5.55
C ASP A 119 10.53 -2.95 -5.34
N PHE A 120 9.35 -3.32 -5.86
CA PHE A 120 8.13 -2.52 -5.71
C PHE A 120 7.52 -2.63 -4.30
N LEU A 121 7.71 -3.78 -3.64
CA LEU A 121 7.27 -4.05 -2.27
C LEU A 121 8.33 -4.95 -1.62
N PRO A 122 9.45 -4.40 -1.12
CA PRO A 122 10.53 -5.17 -0.50
C PRO A 122 10.06 -6.09 0.64
N ASP A 123 10.80 -7.16 0.91
CA ASP A 123 10.42 -8.12 1.98
C ASP A 123 10.43 -7.46 3.38
N ASP A 124 11.29 -6.45 3.57
CA ASP A 124 11.32 -5.60 4.77
C ASP A 124 9.99 -4.84 4.97
N ASP A 125 9.47 -4.19 3.93
CA ASP A 125 8.16 -3.48 3.98
C ASP A 125 7.00 -4.45 4.27
N LEU A 126 7.04 -5.66 3.70
CA LEU A 126 6.07 -6.71 4.01
C LEU A 126 6.17 -7.12 5.48
N SER A 127 7.38 -7.28 6.02
CA SER A 127 7.59 -7.60 7.44
C SER A 127 7.13 -6.48 8.37
N GLY A 128 7.41 -5.21 8.02
CA GLY A 128 6.99 -4.03 8.76
C GLY A 128 5.48 -3.88 8.79
N PHE A 129 4.79 -4.15 7.67
CA PHE A 129 3.33 -4.20 7.64
C PHE A 129 2.78 -5.32 8.54
N ARG A 130 3.34 -6.54 8.49
CA ARG A 130 2.93 -7.65 9.36
C ARG A 130 3.13 -7.31 10.85
N GLN A 131 4.25 -6.67 11.20
CA GLN A 131 4.51 -6.23 12.57
C GLN A 131 3.53 -5.13 13.02
N ALA A 132 3.30 -4.11 12.19
CA ALA A 132 2.35 -3.04 12.48
C ALA A 132 0.91 -3.57 12.64
N ALA A 133 0.48 -4.52 11.78
CA ALA A 133 -0.82 -5.16 11.87
C ALA A 133 -0.99 -5.95 13.18
N HIS A 134 0.05 -6.65 13.64
CA HIS A 134 0.05 -7.42 14.89
C HIS A 134 -0.08 -6.51 16.11
N THR A 135 0.69 -5.43 16.12
CA THR A 135 0.66 -4.38 17.15
C THR A 135 -0.67 -3.63 17.18
N ALA A 136 -1.27 -3.36 16.02
CA ALA A 136 -2.57 -2.71 15.88
C ALA A 136 -3.78 -3.64 16.13
N GLY A 137 -3.56 -4.90 16.54
CA GLY A 137 -4.64 -5.81 16.92
C GLY A 137 -5.43 -6.43 15.76
N LEU A 138 -4.95 -6.30 14.51
CA LEU A 138 -5.74 -6.65 13.32
C LEU A 138 -5.91 -8.16 13.15
N SER A 139 -7.12 -8.60 12.79
CA SER A 139 -7.32 -9.96 12.28
C SER A 139 -6.64 -10.16 10.92
N ASP A 140 -6.30 -11.41 10.57
CA ASP A 140 -5.66 -11.71 9.27
C ASP A 140 -6.47 -11.20 8.08
N ARG A 141 -7.80 -11.36 8.14
CA ARG A 141 -8.73 -10.83 7.13
C ARG A 141 -8.68 -9.29 7.00
N GLN A 142 -8.52 -8.57 8.11
CA GLN A 142 -8.40 -7.10 8.07
C GLN A 142 -7.05 -6.66 7.51
N ALA A 143 -5.96 -7.31 7.95
CA ALA A 143 -4.61 -7.06 7.44
C ALA A 143 -4.53 -7.33 5.92
N GLN A 144 -5.04 -8.47 5.46
CA GLN A 144 -5.12 -8.82 4.04
C GLN A 144 -5.95 -7.81 3.23
N ALA A 145 -7.11 -7.37 3.74
CA ALA A 145 -7.95 -6.41 3.02
C ALA A 145 -7.30 -5.02 2.89
N LEU A 146 -6.68 -4.52 3.96
CA LEU A 146 -5.96 -3.25 3.96
C LEU A 146 -4.70 -3.32 3.09
N PHE A 147 -3.94 -4.41 3.17
CA PHE A 147 -2.76 -4.65 2.34
C PHE A 147 -3.13 -4.76 0.85
N GLY A 148 -4.19 -5.50 0.52
CA GLY A 148 -4.69 -5.65 -0.85
C GLY A 148 -5.15 -4.32 -1.46
N TRP A 149 -5.79 -3.45 -0.67
CA TRP A 149 -6.13 -2.10 -1.10
C TRP A 149 -4.88 -1.22 -1.34
N PHE A 150 -3.91 -1.26 -0.42
CA PHE A 150 -2.68 -0.48 -0.52
C PHE A 150 -1.81 -0.92 -1.70
N SER A 151 -1.49 -2.21 -1.77
CA SER A 151 -0.72 -2.81 -2.87
C SER A 151 -1.43 -2.67 -4.23
N GLY A 152 -2.77 -2.78 -4.26
CA GLY A 152 -3.57 -2.49 -5.45
C GLY A 152 -3.46 -1.04 -5.93
N ARG A 153 -3.56 -0.07 -5.02
CA ARG A 153 -3.33 1.36 -5.32
C ARG A 153 -1.90 1.61 -5.79
N GLY A 154 -0.92 0.94 -5.20
CA GLY A 154 0.48 0.96 -5.65
C GLY A 154 0.61 0.44 -7.08
N LYS A 155 0.10 -0.76 -7.34
CA LYS A 155 0.09 -1.40 -8.66
C LYS A 155 -0.53 -0.52 -9.73
N SER A 156 -1.69 0.10 -9.50
CA SER A 156 -2.32 0.97 -10.49
C SER A 156 -1.46 2.18 -10.88
N GLN A 157 -0.63 2.70 -9.97
CA GLN A 157 0.32 3.77 -10.28
C GLN A 157 1.54 3.23 -11.06
N PHE A 158 2.05 2.05 -10.70
CA PHE A 158 3.13 1.37 -11.42
C PHE A 158 2.74 1.01 -12.87
N ASP A 159 1.56 0.42 -13.05
CA ASP A 159 1.02 0.07 -14.38
C ASP A 159 0.80 1.33 -15.22
N ALA A 160 0.27 2.42 -14.65
CA ALA A 160 0.07 3.69 -15.35
C ALA A 160 1.40 4.36 -15.74
N ALA A 161 2.42 4.34 -14.87
CA ALA A 161 3.76 4.83 -15.20
C ALA A 161 4.42 4.00 -16.31
N ARG A 162 4.26 2.66 -16.27
CA ARG A 162 4.72 1.75 -17.32
C ARG A 162 4.00 2.00 -18.65
N GLU A 163 2.69 2.25 -18.63
CA GLU A 163 1.91 2.57 -19.84
C GLU A 163 2.29 3.95 -20.42
N ALA A 164 2.58 4.93 -19.57
CA ALA A 164 3.10 6.23 -19.99
C ALA A 164 4.47 6.09 -20.66
N ASN A 165 5.42 5.39 -20.02
CA ASN A 165 6.77 5.23 -20.55
C ASN A 165 6.80 4.35 -21.83
N ALA A 166 5.87 3.40 -21.98
CA ALA A 166 5.67 2.65 -23.23
C ALA A 166 5.18 3.51 -24.41
N LYS A 167 4.63 4.72 -24.17
CA LYS A 167 4.20 5.65 -25.22
C LYS A 167 5.28 6.65 -25.65
N VAL A 168 6.36 6.80 -24.87
CA VAL A 168 7.41 7.81 -25.12
C VAL A 168 8.11 7.59 -26.46
N GLU A 169 8.62 6.39 -26.73
CA GLU A 169 9.26 6.07 -28.01
C GLU A 169 8.33 6.22 -29.22
N PRO A 170 7.12 5.61 -29.27
CA PRO A 170 6.26 5.75 -30.44
C PRO A 170 5.76 7.18 -30.67
N GLU A 171 5.53 7.99 -29.64
CA GLU A 171 5.19 9.41 -29.81
C GLU A 171 6.38 10.20 -30.39
N LEU A 172 7.58 10.02 -29.86
CA LEU A 172 8.78 10.68 -30.35
C LEU A 172 9.17 10.21 -31.76
N ARG A 173 9.02 8.93 -32.10
CA ARG A 173 9.18 8.43 -33.48
C ARG A 173 8.13 9.02 -34.42
N GLY A 174 6.89 9.22 -33.96
CA GLY A 174 5.86 9.94 -34.71
C GLY A 174 6.19 11.42 -34.94
N LYS A 175 6.79 12.09 -33.95
CA LYS A 175 7.21 13.51 -34.01
C LYS A 175 8.47 13.75 -34.85
N TRP A 176 9.46 12.87 -34.77
CA TRP A 176 10.80 13.08 -35.34
C TRP A 176 11.11 12.23 -36.58
N GLY A 177 10.33 11.17 -36.83
CA GLY A 177 10.51 10.29 -37.99
C GLY A 177 11.94 9.77 -38.10
N ALA A 178 12.57 9.95 -39.27
CA ALA A 178 13.94 9.52 -39.53
C ALA A 178 15.02 10.25 -38.69
N ALA A 179 14.69 11.38 -38.05
CA ALA A 179 15.61 12.08 -37.15
C ALA A 179 15.59 11.54 -35.70
N TYR A 180 14.68 10.62 -35.37
CA TYR A 180 14.46 10.18 -33.99
C TYR A 180 15.74 9.69 -33.29
N ASP A 181 16.46 8.73 -33.88
CA ASP A 181 17.59 8.09 -33.20
C ASP A 181 18.77 9.07 -32.99
N GLY A 182 18.93 10.06 -33.88
CA GLY A 182 19.88 11.17 -33.70
C GLY A 182 19.46 12.15 -32.61
N ASN A 183 18.19 12.57 -32.60
CA ASN A 183 17.65 13.49 -31.59
C ASN A 183 17.69 12.87 -30.17
N VAL A 184 17.45 11.56 -30.05
CA VAL A 184 17.59 10.81 -28.79
C VAL A 184 19.05 10.78 -28.30
N GLU A 185 20.04 10.60 -29.18
CA GLU A 185 21.44 10.63 -28.76
C GLU A 185 21.92 12.04 -28.38
N VAL A 186 21.44 13.10 -29.04
CA VAL A 186 21.65 14.48 -28.59
C VAL A 186 21.05 14.70 -27.20
N ALA A 187 19.83 14.22 -26.95
CA ALA A 187 19.20 14.28 -25.63
C ALA A 187 19.96 13.46 -24.57
N ARG A 188 20.43 12.25 -24.90
CA ARG A 188 21.22 11.40 -23.99
C ARG A 188 22.52 12.07 -23.56
N ARG A 189 23.24 12.71 -24.49
CA ARG A 189 24.48 13.45 -24.19
C ARG A 189 24.20 14.63 -23.26
N ALA A 190 23.16 15.43 -23.53
CA ALA A 190 22.77 16.53 -22.68
C ALA A 190 22.32 16.07 -21.27
N ALA A 191 21.54 14.98 -21.19
CA ALA A 191 21.16 14.37 -19.92
C ALA A 191 22.39 13.91 -19.11
N LYS A 192 23.37 13.27 -19.76
CA LYS A 192 24.63 12.85 -19.10
C LYS A 192 25.50 14.04 -18.66
N ALA A 193 25.43 15.18 -19.35
CA ALA A 193 26.23 16.37 -19.04
C ALA A 193 25.62 17.27 -17.94
N PHE A 194 24.28 17.30 -17.82
CA PHE A 194 23.57 18.28 -16.96
C PHE A 194 22.52 17.66 -16.01
N GLY A 195 22.05 16.45 -16.28
CA GLY A 195 21.03 15.76 -15.51
C GLY A 195 21.60 14.92 -14.37
N GLY A 196 22.31 15.52 -13.42
CA GLY A 196 22.77 14.81 -12.21
C GLY A 196 21.58 14.19 -11.47
N ASP A 197 21.70 12.94 -11.05
CA ASP A 197 20.61 11.96 -10.85
C ASP A 197 19.28 12.51 -10.30
N GLY A 198 19.30 13.22 -9.16
CA GLY A 198 18.08 13.77 -8.53
C GLY A 198 17.34 14.84 -9.35
N VAL A 199 17.99 15.47 -10.34
CA VAL A 199 17.41 16.48 -11.23
C VAL A 199 16.63 15.81 -12.37
N LEU A 200 17.11 14.68 -12.91
CA LEU A 200 16.36 13.88 -13.90
C LEU A 200 15.03 13.43 -13.29
N ASP A 201 15.11 12.86 -12.09
CA ASP A 201 13.98 12.30 -11.34
C ASP A 201 12.91 13.36 -10.98
N MET A 202 13.30 14.64 -10.88
CA MET A 202 12.40 15.77 -10.68
C MET A 202 11.80 16.25 -12.02
N LEU A 203 12.60 16.35 -13.07
CA LEU A 203 12.15 16.78 -14.39
C LEU A 203 11.18 15.77 -15.02
N GLU A 204 11.41 14.45 -14.88
CA GLU A 204 10.50 13.43 -15.40
C GLU A 204 9.11 13.53 -14.76
N LYS A 205 9.05 13.78 -13.45
CA LYS A 205 7.79 13.97 -12.70
C LYS A 205 7.03 15.25 -13.06
N GLN A 206 7.67 16.23 -13.69
CA GLN A 206 7.04 17.50 -14.10
C GLN A 206 6.75 17.57 -15.61
N LEU A 207 7.57 16.92 -16.45
CA LEU A 207 7.51 17.01 -17.91
C LEU A 207 6.99 15.72 -18.58
N GLY A 208 7.00 14.59 -17.86
CA GLY A 208 6.84 13.25 -18.44
C GLY A 208 8.02 12.86 -19.33
N GLY A 209 8.16 11.57 -19.64
CA GLY A 209 9.29 11.06 -20.44
C GLY A 209 9.45 11.73 -21.80
N VAL A 210 8.35 12.08 -22.48
CA VAL A 210 8.40 12.83 -23.75
C VAL A 210 8.93 14.26 -23.55
N GLY A 211 8.40 15.00 -22.59
CA GLY A 211 8.83 16.38 -22.31
C GLY A 211 10.26 16.45 -21.78
N LEU A 212 10.69 15.45 -21.03
CA LEU A 212 12.08 15.26 -20.57
C LEU A 212 13.05 15.09 -21.76
N VAL A 213 12.73 14.18 -22.68
CA VAL A 213 13.57 13.91 -23.85
C VAL A 213 13.55 15.08 -24.84
N GLU A 214 12.40 15.76 -25.02
CA GLU A 214 12.35 17.02 -25.78
C GLU A 214 13.16 18.15 -25.12
N PHE A 215 13.15 18.26 -23.79
CA PHE A 215 13.93 19.25 -23.05
C PHE A 215 15.43 19.03 -23.24
N PHE A 216 15.93 17.82 -22.98
CA PHE A 216 17.35 17.52 -23.16
C PHE A 216 17.77 17.54 -24.63
N HIS A 217 16.89 17.19 -25.57
CA HIS A 217 17.14 17.42 -26.99
C HIS A 217 17.40 18.91 -27.26
N ARG A 218 16.51 19.82 -26.83
CA ARG A 218 16.67 21.27 -27.02
C ARG A 218 17.95 21.80 -26.37
N VAL A 219 18.31 21.33 -25.16
CA VAL A 219 19.58 21.68 -24.49
C VAL A 219 20.78 21.23 -25.34
N GLY A 220 20.78 19.99 -25.83
CA GLY A 220 21.86 19.47 -26.66
C GLY A 220 21.96 20.18 -28.02
N SER A 221 20.84 20.42 -28.71
CA SER A 221 20.82 21.15 -29.99
C SER A 221 21.34 22.58 -29.84
N ALA A 222 21.01 23.26 -28.74
CA ALA A 222 21.46 24.64 -28.48
C ALA A 222 22.96 24.71 -28.14
N MET A 223 23.58 23.59 -27.75
CA MET A 223 25.00 23.51 -27.37
C MET A 223 25.92 23.01 -28.50
N GLY A 224 25.38 22.36 -29.53
CA GLY A 224 26.15 21.79 -30.64
C GLY A 224 26.96 20.55 -30.24
N GLU A 225 27.30 19.70 -31.21
CA GLU A 225 27.94 18.41 -30.92
C GLU A 225 29.36 18.56 -30.36
N ASP A 226 30.11 19.59 -30.78
CA ASP A 226 31.49 19.86 -30.34
C ASP A 226 31.63 20.03 -28.82
N SER A 227 30.63 20.60 -28.14
CA SER A 227 30.66 20.82 -26.69
C SER A 227 30.19 19.59 -25.88
N LEU A 228 29.48 18.66 -26.52
CA LEU A 228 28.92 17.45 -25.90
C LEU A 228 29.85 16.24 -26.02
N ALA A 229 30.85 16.29 -26.91
CA ALA A 229 31.82 15.20 -27.12
C ALA A 229 32.83 15.02 -25.97
N GLY A 230 32.91 15.96 -25.02
CA GLY A 230 33.86 15.98 -23.89
C GLY A 230 33.59 14.96 -22.77
N GLY A 231 33.21 13.72 -23.10
CA GLY A 231 32.82 12.69 -22.14
C GLY A 231 33.99 11.99 -21.44
N GLY A 232 34.68 12.64 -20.50
CA GLY A 232 35.87 12.05 -19.87
C GLY A 232 36.42 12.75 -18.63
N GLY A 233 35.55 13.09 -17.66
CA GLY A 233 35.93 13.71 -16.39
C GLY A 233 35.13 14.98 -16.10
N ALA A 234 35.03 15.37 -14.84
CA ALA A 234 34.48 16.68 -14.48
C ALA A 234 35.43 17.76 -15.05
N PRO A 235 34.91 18.78 -15.78
CA PRO A 235 35.76 19.74 -16.46
C PRO A 235 36.42 20.71 -15.46
N ALA A 236 37.62 20.36 -15.01
CA ALA A 236 38.55 21.25 -14.31
C ALA A 236 39.09 22.34 -15.27
N GLY A 237 38.19 23.17 -15.79
CA GLY A 237 38.43 24.11 -16.89
C GLY A 237 37.56 23.80 -18.11
N GLY A 238 36.26 24.11 -18.05
CA GLY A 238 35.35 24.04 -19.19
C GLY A 238 34.44 25.27 -19.27
N GLY A 239 34.35 25.87 -20.45
CA GLY A 239 33.42 26.96 -20.75
C GLY A 239 33.85 28.37 -20.30
N VAL A 240 34.30 29.20 -21.24
CA VAL A 240 34.33 30.66 -21.08
C VAL A 240 33.82 31.34 -22.36
N ALA A 241 32.60 30.97 -22.75
CA ALA A 241 31.85 31.48 -23.90
C ALA A 241 30.40 31.90 -23.56
N THR A 242 29.95 31.68 -22.33
CA THR A 242 28.64 32.15 -21.81
C THR A 242 28.84 32.96 -20.51
N PRO A 243 28.00 33.97 -20.22
CA PRO A 243 28.19 34.81 -19.04
C PRO A 243 28.16 34.05 -17.71
N GLN A 244 27.24 33.09 -17.54
CA GLN A 244 27.14 32.29 -16.32
C GLN A 244 28.36 31.39 -16.11
N ALA A 245 28.98 30.86 -17.17
CA ALA A 245 30.21 30.08 -17.05
C ALA A 245 31.40 30.98 -16.65
N ALA A 246 31.48 32.20 -17.21
CA ALA A 246 32.46 33.20 -16.79
C ALA A 246 32.26 33.61 -15.32
N GLN A 247 31.03 33.84 -14.87
CA GLN A 247 30.70 34.16 -13.46
C GLN A 247 31.09 33.02 -12.51
N SER A 248 30.81 31.76 -12.86
CA SER A 248 31.21 30.58 -12.07
C SER A 248 32.75 30.44 -12.00
N ARG A 249 33.44 30.67 -13.12
CA ARG A 249 34.91 30.64 -13.17
C ARG A 249 35.55 31.79 -12.38
N ILE A 250 34.95 33.00 -12.38
CA ILE A 250 35.33 34.10 -11.48
C ILE A 250 35.18 33.66 -10.03
N ALA A 251 33.99 33.18 -9.63
CA ALA A 251 33.74 32.75 -8.25
C ALA A 251 34.71 31.64 -7.78
N THR A 252 35.12 30.75 -8.68
CA THR A 252 36.16 29.75 -8.41
C THR A 252 37.53 30.40 -8.18
N LEU A 253 37.98 31.25 -9.11
CA LEU A 253 39.29 31.90 -9.04
C LEU A 253 39.39 32.98 -7.94
N SER A 254 38.27 33.54 -7.48
CA SER A 254 38.18 34.38 -6.27
C SER A 254 38.66 33.66 -5.01
N ASN A 255 38.43 32.34 -4.93
CA ASN A 255 38.70 31.53 -3.75
C ASN A 255 40.00 30.70 -3.85
N ASP A 256 40.64 30.63 -5.02
CA ASP A 256 41.97 30.05 -5.18
C ASP A 256 43.04 31.02 -4.64
N GLU A 257 43.53 30.78 -3.42
CA GLU A 257 44.62 31.54 -2.82
C GLU A 257 45.87 31.67 -3.70
N ALA A 258 46.22 30.63 -4.48
CA ALA A 258 47.39 30.66 -5.35
C ALA A 258 47.14 31.53 -6.59
N PHE A 259 45.92 31.52 -7.14
CA PHE A 259 45.51 32.47 -8.19
C PHE A 259 45.49 33.91 -7.65
N GLN A 260 44.84 34.15 -6.50
CA GLN A 260 44.78 35.49 -5.88
C GLN A 260 46.19 36.04 -5.59
N LYS A 261 47.12 35.22 -5.09
CA LYS A 261 48.52 35.63 -4.87
C LYS A 261 49.26 36.00 -6.16
N ARG A 262 48.96 35.36 -7.29
CA ARG A 262 49.46 35.77 -8.63
C ARG A 262 48.76 37.02 -9.16
N LEU A 263 47.47 37.16 -8.93
CA LEU A 263 46.66 38.29 -9.42
C LEU A 263 47.06 39.61 -8.76
N TRP A 264 47.29 39.63 -7.45
CA TRP A 264 47.54 40.87 -6.70
C TRP A 264 49.02 41.24 -6.52
N ASN A 265 49.94 40.27 -6.51
CA ASN A 265 51.36 40.56 -6.38
C ASN A 265 52.02 40.67 -7.76
N ARG A 266 52.37 41.92 -8.14
CA ARG A 266 52.94 42.26 -9.44
C ARG A 266 54.24 41.52 -9.78
N ASP A 267 55.02 41.18 -8.76
CA ASP A 267 56.37 40.65 -8.93
C ASP A 267 56.37 39.10 -8.89
N GLN A 268 55.19 38.45 -8.89
CA GLN A 268 55.03 37.00 -9.03
C GLN A 268 55.13 36.54 -10.49
N PRO A 269 55.81 35.41 -10.78
CA PRO A 269 55.76 34.77 -12.09
C PRO A 269 54.32 34.49 -12.53
N GLY A 270 53.97 34.97 -13.73
CA GLY A 270 52.62 34.80 -14.31
C GLY A 270 51.58 35.85 -13.92
N HIS A 271 51.91 36.86 -13.11
CA HIS A 271 50.99 37.96 -12.75
C HIS A 271 50.27 38.57 -13.96
N ALA A 272 51.02 38.92 -15.02
CA ALA A 272 50.48 39.52 -16.24
C ALA A 272 49.55 38.57 -17.05
N ALA A 273 49.64 37.25 -16.83
CA ALA A 273 48.71 36.28 -17.42
C ALA A 273 47.44 36.13 -16.57
N ALA A 274 47.59 36.01 -15.24
CA ALA A 274 46.46 35.95 -14.31
C ALA A 274 45.56 37.19 -14.42
N LYS A 275 46.15 38.38 -14.58
CA LYS A 275 45.42 39.62 -14.80
C LYS A 275 44.59 39.62 -16.10
N ARG A 276 45.12 39.06 -17.19
CA ARG A 276 44.40 38.93 -18.47
C ARG A 276 43.26 37.91 -18.38
N GLU A 277 43.50 36.72 -17.80
CA GLU A 277 42.46 35.71 -17.57
C GLU A 277 41.30 36.32 -16.77
N TRP A 278 41.62 37.09 -15.73
CA TRP A 278 40.64 37.78 -14.89
C TRP A 278 39.85 38.87 -15.62
N GLU A 279 40.51 39.68 -16.45
CA GLU A 279 39.88 40.75 -17.24
C GLU A 279 38.98 40.19 -18.35
N GLU A 280 39.44 39.18 -19.10
CA GLU A 280 38.64 38.48 -20.11
C GLU A 280 37.40 37.78 -19.50
N LEU A 281 37.55 37.22 -18.30
CA LEU A 281 36.45 36.64 -17.54
C LEU A 281 35.42 37.71 -17.15
N HIS A 282 35.86 38.83 -16.57
CA HIS A 282 34.95 39.90 -16.14
C HIS A 282 34.23 40.56 -17.31
N GLN A 283 34.90 40.73 -18.46
CA GLN A 283 34.24 41.19 -19.68
C GLN A 283 33.11 40.23 -20.08
N LYS A 284 33.41 38.95 -20.28
CA LYS A 284 32.44 37.94 -20.71
C LYS A 284 31.32 37.66 -19.70
N ALA A 285 31.53 37.98 -18.41
CA ALA A 285 30.56 37.80 -17.34
C ALA A 285 29.48 38.90 -17.27
N TYR A 286 29.73 40.07 -17.89
CA TYR A 286 28.91 41.28 -17.72
C TYR A 286 28.64 42.06 -19.02
N THR A 287 28.88 41.44 -20.20
CA THR A 287 28.42 41.88 -21.52
C THR A 287 27.34 40.95 -22.06
#